data_AF-A0A9X8MDB1-F1
#
_entry.id   AF-A0A9X8MDB1-F1
#
_cell.length_a   1.000
_cell.length_b   1.000
_cell.length_c   1.000
_cell.angle_alpha   90.00
_cell.angle_beta   90.00
_cell.angle_gamma   90.00
#
_symmetry.space_group_name_H-M   'P 1'
#
loop_
_entity.id
_entity.type
_entity.pdbx_description
1 polymer ?
#
loop_
_entity_poly.entity_id
_entity_poly.type
_entity_poly.pdbx_seq_one_letter_code
_entity_poly.pdbx_strand_id
1 'polypeptide(L)'
;MHQKNIAHLIAAALQCSTDDLLPLNPHLIVTLSSDAKPIHWVSVYGNIVDFAYSSERPPNAFAQQVFAALPSWQLVDWSPGRLATLEFNSIQIQSLSEAISLYFRAVHEEASYSISSSVKPVGRA
;
A
#
# COMPACT_ATOMS: atom_id res chain seq x y z
N MET A 1 17.20 -0.40 4.75
CA MET A 1 16.71 -0.06 6.10
C MET A 1 15.28 0.52 6.16
N HIS A 2 14.60 0.78 5.04
CA HIS A 2 13.31 1.51 5.04
C HIS A 2 12.06 0.71 5.48
N GLN A 3 12.09 -0.62 5.41
CA GLN A 3 10.94 -1.48 5.67
C GLN A 3 10.45 -1.44 7.13
N LYS A 4 11.39 -1.26 8.08
CA LYS A 4 11.06 -1.08 9.50
C LYS A 4 10.25 0.20 9.74
N ASN A 5 10.35 1.23 8.90
CA ASN A 5 9.60 2.47 9.12
C ASN A 5 8.10 2.28 8.79
N ILE A 6 7.77 1.66 7.64
CA ILE A 6 6.38 1.51 7.17
C ILE A 6 5.54 0.66 8.14
N ALA A 7 6.05 -0.49 8.60
CA ALA A 7 5.31 -1.35 9.52
C ALA A 7 4.95 -0.62 10.82
N HIS A 8 5.90 0.12 11.41
CA HIS A 8 5.66 0.88 12.63
C HIS A 8 4.70 2.05 12.41
N LEU A 9 4.76 2.72 11.26
CA LEU A 9 3.79 3.76 10.90
C LEU A 9 2.37 3.20 10.79
N ILE A 10 2.20 2.04 10.16
CA ILE A 10 0.89 1.39 10.03
C ILE A 10 0.38 0.97 11.41
N ALA A 11 1.21 0.27 12.18
CA ALA A 11 0.88 -0.19 13.52
C ALA A 11 0.52 0.97 14.46
N ALA A 12 1.25 2.09 14.41
CA ALA A 12 0.95 3.28 15.20
C ALA A 12 -0.39 3.93 14.81
N ALA A 13 -0.69 4.02 13.50
CA ALA A 13 -1.95 4.57 13.02
C ALA A 13 -3.15 3.70 13.43
N LEU A 14 -2.96 2.38 13.48
CA LEU A 14 -3.97 1.40 13.88
C LEU A 14 -4.02 1.14 15.39
N GLN A 15 -3.07 1.68 16.16
CA GLN A 15 -2.90 1.43 17.60
C GLN A 15 -2.74 -0.06 17.95
N CYS A 16 -1.92 -0.78 17.18
CA CYS A 16 -1.68 -2.23 17.33
C CYS A 16 -0.18 -2.59 17.20
N SER A 17 0.15 -3.89 17.21
CA SER A 17 1.50 -4.40 16.96
C SER A 17 1.78 -4.55 15.47
N THR A 18 3.06 -4.57 15.08
CA THR A 18 3.49 -4.88 13.70
C THR A 18 3.26 -6.35 13.32
N ASP A 19 3.17 -7.23 14.32
CA ASP A 19 2.95 -8.67 14.15
C ASP A 19 1.45 -9.02 14.05
N ASP A 20 0.57 -8.06 14.31
CA ASP A 20 -0.88 -8.27 14.27
C ASP A 20 -1.38 -8.44 12.83
N LEU A 21 -2.51 -9.15 12.72
CA LEU A 21 -3.31 -9.14 11.51
C LEU A 21 -3.94 -7.77 11.33
N LEU A 22 -4.01 -7.32 10.08
CA LEU A 22 -4.69 -6.11 9.73
C LEU A 22 -6.18 -6.23 10.12
N PRO A 23 -6.72 -5.31 10.94
CA PRO A 23 -8.14 -5.32 11.27
C PRO A 23 -8.97 -5.06 10.01
N LEU A 24 -10.16 -5.65 9.90
CA LEU A 24 -11.02 -5.51 8.70
C LEU A 24 -11.71 -4.13 8.59
N ASN A 25 -11.85 -3.39 9.69
CA ASN A 25 -12.66 -2.17 9.75
C ASN A 25 -11.95 -0.80 9.74
N PRO A 26 -10.61 -0.64 9.58
CA PRO A 26 -10.01 0.67 9.39
C PRO A 26 -9.93 1.00 7.90
N HIS A 27 -10.33 2.23 7.53
CA HIS A 27 -9.90 2.81 6.26
C HIS A 27 -8.50 3.40 6.44
N LEU A 28 -7.49 2.56 6.26
CA LEU A 28 -6.09 2.96 6.34
C LEU A 28 -5.68 3.63 5.03
N ILE A 29 -4.99 4.76 5.13
CA ILE A 29 -4.37 5.43 3.98
C ILE A 29 -2.89 5.63 4.33
N VAL A 30 -2.02 5.05 3.50
CA VAL A 30 -0.58 5.23 3.54
C VAL A 30 -0.19 6.10 2.36
N THR A 31 0.37 7.27 2.64
CA THR A 31 0.70 8.27 1.64
C THR A 31 2.21 8.38 1.50
N LEU A 32 2.67 8.44 0.25
CA LEU A 32 4.03 8.69 -0.14
C LEU A 32 4.13 10.02 -0.88
N SER A 33 5.02 10.89 -0.42
CA SER A 33 5.34 12.16 -1.06
C SER A 33 6.83 12.24 -1.36
N SER A 34 7.19 12.66 -2.57
CA SER A 34 8.57 13.01 -2.93
C SER A 34 8.57 14.41 -3.53
N ASP A 35 9.69 15.13 -3.40
CA ASP A 35 9.82 16.51 -3.88
C ASP A 35 9.66 16.66 -5.41
N ALA A 36 9.72 15.56 -6.17
CA ALA A 36 9.77 15.56 -7.63
C ALA A 36 8.51 15.03 -8.35
N LYS A 37 7.53 14.43 -7.66
CA LYS A 37 6.43 13.67 -8.28
C LYS A 37 5.11 13.75 -7.48
N PRO A 38 3.94 13.50 -8.12
CA PRO A 38 2.63 13.53 -7.46
C PRO A 38 2.57 12.60 -6.25
N ILE A 39 1.68 12.94 -5.31
CA ILE A 39 1.41 12.15 -4.11
C ILE A 39 0.88 10.77 -4.52
N HIS A 40 1.64 9.71 -4.23
CA HIS A 40 1.16 8.35 -4.36
C HIS A 40 0.53 7.92 -3.04
N TRP A 41 -0.55 7.14 -3.11
CA TRP A 41 -1.18 6.62 -1.91
C TRP A 41 -1.58 5.16 -2.08
N VAL A 42 -1.57 4.45 -0.97
CA VAL A 42 -2.12 3.12 -0.81
C VAL A 42 -3.27 3.21 0.16
N SER A 43 -4.44 2.74 -0.22
CA SER A 43 -5.60 2.68 0.66
C SER A 43 -5.95 1.25 0.97
N VAL A 44 -6.24 0.96 2.23
CA VAL A 44 -6.71 -0.35 2.68
C VAL A 44 -8.05 -0.17 3.37
N TYR A 45 -9.06 -0.90 2.93
CA TYR A 45 -10.39 -0.89 3.51
C TYR A 45 -11.03 -2.27 3.35
N GLY A 46 -11.58 -2.82 4.44
CA GLY A 46 -12.07 -4.18 4.40
C GLY A 46 -10.93 -5.16 4.07
N ASN A 47 -11.16 -5.94 3.03
CA ASN A 47 -10.24 -6.90 2.45
C ASN A 47 -9.58 -6.39 1.15
N ILE A 48 -9.67 -5.09 0.87
CA ILE A 48 -9.21 -4.46 -0.37
C ILE A 48 -8.01 -3.56 -0.12
N VAL A 49 -7.03 -3.61 -1.01
CA VAL A 49 -5.92 -2.64 -1.11
C VAL A 49 -5.90 -1.99 -2.49
N ASP A 50 -5.99 -0.67 -2.49
CA ASP A 50 -5.89 0.18 -3.67
C ASP A 50 -4.53 0.86 -3.74
N PHE A 51 -3.85 0.72 -4.87
CA PHE A 51 -2.57 1.38 -5.16
C PHE A 51 -2.75 2.47 -6.20
N ALA A 52 -2.55 3.74 -5.82
CA ALA A 52 -2.70 4.87 -6.73
C ALA A 52 -1.40 5.24 -7.45
N TYR A 53 -1.37 5.04 -8.77
CA TYR A 53 -0.21 5.29 -9.62
C TYR A 53 -0.56 6.22 -10.78
N SER A 54 0.33 7.17 -11.09
CA SER A 54 0.14 8.18 -12.13
C SER A 54 0.75 7.80 -13.48
N SER A 55 1.33 6.60 -13.61
CA SER A 55 1.92 6.13 -14.86
C SER A 55 0.86 5.52 -15.76
N GLU A 56 0.76 5.99 -17.01
CA GLU A 56 -0.11 5.38 -18.04
C GLU A 56 0.37 4.01 -18.52
N ARG A 57 1.63 3.66 -18.23
CA ARG A 57 2.19 2.34 -18.59
C ARG A 57 2.13 1.41 -17.39
N PRO A 58 1.59 0.18 -17.54
CA PRO A 58 1.83 -0.86 -16.58
C PRO A 58 3.33 -1.11 -16.58
N PRO A 59 4.03 -1.03 -15.45
CA PRO A 59 5.26 -1.76 -15.38
C PRO A 59 4.78 -3.22 -15.26
N ASN A 60 4.65 -3.94 -16.37
CA ASN A 60 4.26 -5.35 -16.33
C ASN A 60 5.18 -6.15 -15.37
N ALA A 61 6.45 -5.75 -15.28
CA ALA A 61 7.41 -6.24 -14.30
C ALA A 61 7.06 -5.87 -12.84
N PHE A 62 6.41 -4.75 -12.59
CA PHE A 62 5.99 -4.29 -11.26
C PHE A 62 4.76 -5.02 -10.76
N ALA A 63 3.73 -5.14 -11.59
CA ALA A 63 2.56 -5.95 -11.28
C ALA A 63 3.01 -7.37 -10.95
N GLN A 64 3.88 -7.96 -11.78
CA GLN A 64 4.46 -9.26 -11.52
C GLN A 64 5.31 -9.33 -10.24
N GLN A 65 6.15 -8.34 -9.93
CA GLN A 65 6.97 -8.37 -8.70
C GLN A 65 6.14 -8.20 -7.43
N VAL A 66 5.17 -7.28 -7.45
CA VAL A 66 4.27 -7.04 -6.30
C VAL A 66 3.34 -8.24 -6.11
N PHE A 67 2.74 -8.77 -7.19
CA PHE A 67 1.90 -9.97 -7.11
C PHE A 67 2.70 -11.24 -6.78
N ALA A 68 3.96 -11.36 -7.24
CA ALA A 68 4.82 -12.47 -6.85
C ALA A 68 5.18 -12.42 -5.36
N ALA A 69 5.32 -11.23 -4.79
CA ALA A 69 5.55 -11.06 -3.35
C ALA A 69 4.28 -11.31 -2.51
N LEU A 70 3.10 -11.29 -3.12
CA LEU A 70 1.80 -11.44 -2.47
C LEU A 70 0.96 -12.52 -3.16
N PRO A 71 1.42 -13.79 -3.18
CA PRO A 71 0.76 -14.84 -3.95
C PRO A 71 -0.64 -15.20 -3.43
N SER A 72 -0.98 -14.80 -2.19
CA SER A 72 -2.30 -14.98 -1.61
C SER A 72 -3.31 -13.88 -1.98
N TRP A 73 -2.88 -12.87 -2.74
CA TRP A 73 -3.69 -11.72 -3.11
C TRP A 73 -4.23 -11.88 -4.52
N GLN A 74 -5.46 -11.43 -4.74
CA GLN A 74 -6.14 -11.51 -6.04
C GLN A 74 -6.29 -10.12 -6.64
N LEU A 75 -5.90 -9.96 -7.91
CA LEU A 75 -6.16 -8.73 -8.66
C LEU A 75 -7.66 -8.65 -8.98
N VAL A 76 -8.34 -7.63 -8.44
CA VAL A 76 -9.78 -7.39 -8.65
C VAL A 76 -10.01 -6.41 -9.79
N ASP A 77 -9.23 -5.32 -9.82
CA ASP A 77 -9.33 -4.30 -10.88
C ASP A 77 -7.95 -3.72 -11.20
N TRP A 78 -7.78 -3.32 -12.45
CA TRP A 78 -6.62 -2.59 -12.90
C TRP A 78 -7.01 -1.59 -13.98
N SER A 79 -6.78 -0.31 -13.70
CA SER A 79 -7.02 0.79 -14.63
C SER A 79 -5.76 1.65 -14.77
N PRO A 80 -5.14 1.74 -15.98
CA PRO A 80 -3.97 2.57 -16.25
C PRO A 80 -4.15 4.00 -15.73
N GLY A 81 -3.14 4.55 -15.04
CA GLY A 81 -3.16 5.92 -14.51
C GLY A 81 -4.18 6.17 -13.39
N ARG A 82 -4.75 5.12 -12.78
CA ARG A 82 -5.69 5.23 -11.67
C ARG A 82 -5.30 4.34 -10.50
N LEU A 83 -5.66 3.06 -10.57
CA LEU A 83 -5.69 2.16 -9.41
C LEU A 83 -5.36 0.72 -9.85
N ALA A 84 -4.58 0.04 -9.02
CA ALA A 84 -4.55 -1.42 -8.98
C ALA A 84 -5.20 -1.84 -7.67
N THR A 85 -6.26 -2.65 -7.76
CA THR A 85 -7.07 -3.08 -6.63
C THR A 85 -6.82 -4.56 -6.36
N LEU A 86 -6.35 -4.87 -5.16
CA LEU A 86 -6.07 -6.23 -4.71
C LEU A 86 -6.99 -6.63 -3.57
N GLU A 87 -7.46 -7.87 -3.61
CA GLU A 87 -8.21 -8.48 -2.52
C GLU A 87 -7.34 -9.50 -1.77
N PHE A 88 -7.46 -9.52 -0.44
CA PHE A 88 -6.76 -10.45 0.44
C PHE A 88 -7.71 -11.09 1.45
N ASN A 89 -7.48 -12.35 1.82
CA ASN A 89 -8.32 -12.99 2.86
C ASN A 89 -7.96 -12.50 4.27
N SER A 90 -6.66 -12.40 4.54
CA SER A 90 -6.09 -11.88 5.79
C SER A 90 -4.64 -11.51 5.53
N ILE A 91 -4.15 -10.41 6.11
CA ILE A 91 -2.74 -10.05 5.98
C ILE A 91 -2.16 -9.58 7.32
N GLN A 92 -0.91 -9.97 7.60
CA GLN A 92 -0.12 -9.40 8.68
C GLN A 92 0.35 -7.99 8.31
N ILE A 93 0.37 -7.06 9.26
CA ILE A 93 0.84 -5.68 9.03
C ILE A 93 2.26 -5.67 8.46
N GLN A 94 3.11 -6.61 8.89
CA GLN A 94 4.44 -6.77 8.31
C GLN A 94 4.39 -7.09 6.83
N SER A 95 3.65 -8.12 6.39
CA SER A 95 3.47 -8.46 4.97
C SER A 95 2.90 -7.30 4.16
N LEU A 96 1.93 -6.57 4.72
CA LEU A 96 1.37 -5.36 4.08
C LEU A 96 2.45 -4.29 3.89
N SER A 97 3.31 -4.10 4.90
CA SER A 97 4.41 -3.13 4.80
C SER A 97 5.43 -3.52 3.73
N GLU A 98 5.66 -4.81 3.49
CA GLU A 98 6.56 -5.29 2.43
C GLU A 98 5.96 -5.00 1.06
N ALA A 99 4.68 -5.31 0.87
CA ALA A 99 3.91 -4.98 -0.34
C ALA A 99 4.01 -3.49 -0.67
N ILE A 100 3.72 -2.64 0.31
CA ILE A 100 3.75 -1.19 0.18
C ILE A 100 5.18 -0.69 -0.10
N SER A 101 6.19 -1.27 0.56
CA SER A 101 7.61 -0.95 0.29
C SER A 101 8.01 -1.32 -1.14
N LEU A 102 7.62 -2.49 -1.63
CA LEU A 102 7.91 -2.93 -3.00
C LEU A 102 7.22 -2.00 -4.00
N TYR A 103 5.95 -1.67 -3.74
CA TYR A 103 5.19 -0.69 -4.50
C TYR A 103 5.93 0.64 -4.59
N PHE A 104 6.31 1.22 -3.46
CA PHE A 104 6.99 2.53 -3.41
C PHE A 104 8.35 2.53 -4.12
N ARG A 105 9.16 1.47 -3.95
CA ARG A 105 10.47 1.37 -4.62
C ARG A 105 10.34 1.36 -6.13
N ALA A 106 9.36 0.63 -6.65
CA ALA A 106 9.18 0.51 -8.10
C ALA A 106 8.58 1.78 -8.75
N VAL A 107 7.88 2.61 -7.99
CA VAL A 107 7.31 3.87 -8.51
C VAL A 107 8.29 5.05 -8.45
N HIS A 108 9.19 5.07 -7.45
CA HIS A 108 10.09 6.21 -7.21
C HIS A 108 11.56 6.02 -7.58
N GLU A 109 11.99 4.85 -8.09
CA GLU A 109 13.36 4.61 -8.59
C GLU A 109 14.48 5.22 -7.70
N GLU A 110 14.58 4.75 -6.47
CA GLU A 110 15.60 5.19 -5.47
C GLU A 110 15.58 6.67 -5.03
N ALA A 111 14.61 7.49 -5.44
CA ALA A 111 14.50 8.86 -4.96
C ALA A 111 14.21 8.93 -3.44
N SER A 112 14.70 9.99 -2.79
CA SER A 112 14.32 10.33 -1.40
C SER A 112 12.81 10.57 -1.31
N TYR A 113 12.13 9.85 -0.42
CA TYR A 113 10.69 9.96 -0.21
C TYR A 113 10.33 10.07 1.28
N SER A 114 9.20 10.71 1.56
CA SER A 114 8.57 10.76 2.88
C SER A 114 7.32 9.91 2.91
N ILE A 115 7.13 9.14 3.98
CA ILE A 115 5.96 8.27 4.18
C ILE A 115 5.16 8.78 5.38
N SER A 116 3.84 8.78 5.25
CA SER A 116 2.91 8.98 6.36
C SER A 116 1.78 7.97 6.29
N SER A 117 1.15 7.68 7.43
CA SER A 117 -0.03 6.83 7.54
C SER A 117 -1.12 7.56 8.33
N SER A 118 -2.38 7.32 7.97
CA SER A 118 -3.53 7.84 8.66
C SER A 118 -4.69 6.86 8.58
N VAL A 119 -5.52 6.79 9.61
CA VAL A 119 -6.78 6.05 9.59
C VAL A 119 -7.92 7.05 9.46
N LYS A 120 -8.74 6.87 8.43
CA LYS A 120 -9.98 7.63 8.29
C LYS A 120 -11.12 6.88 8.99
N PRO A 121 -12.04 7.58 9.68
CA PRO A 121 -13.26 6.97 10.16
C PRO A 121 -14.01 6.35 8.97
N VAL A 122 -14.45 5.10 9.10
CA VAL A 122 -15.38 4.50 8.15
C VAL A 122 -16.75 5.14 8.38
N GLY A 123 -16.96 6.31 7.76
CA GLY A 123 -18.11 7.18 7.96
C GLY A 123 -18.62 7.74 6.62
N ARG A 124 -19.92 7.53 6.38
CA ARG A 124 -20.71 7.75 5.16
C ARG A 124 -20.30 8.98 4.31
N ALA A 125 -20.19 8.70 3.00
CA ALA A 125 -20.41 9.58 1.84
C ALA A 125 -19.60 10.89 1.76
#